data_AF-A0A4E0QZ74-F1
#
_entry.id   AF-A0A4E0QZ74-F1
#
_cell.length_a   1.000
_cell.length_b   1.000
_cell.length_c   1.000
_cell.angle_alpha   90.00
_cell.angle_beta   90.00
_cell.angle_gamma   90.00
#
_symmetry.space_group_name_H-M   'P 1'
#
loop_
_entity.id
_entity.type
_entity.pdbx_description
1 polymer ?
#
loop_
_entity_poly.entity_id
_entity_poly.type
_entity_poly.pdbx_seq_one_letter_code
_entity_poly.pdbx_strand_id
1 'polypeptide(L)'
;MCTSSDSIQRYNITSAYVANGDWTVRISAVSINRTDPPQPLSVIVYLYYSSAAGSPAFAPVVESEKVTGLKGFTSALGEHQIFIHPSKENIQVSSLIALVPSEEQIMETMLNGVGLRRDTNMLVLTGRPKGYDMNQMPNIWFHEVTVTPPIMTNKVDAGQIVMEVEYTQIGRKGGAFVREEFTRRLNELSAEFHKRFTERFPVDLSQFTERQANLSKISVSNLLGGLGYFYGSSLVQSPRPGSEPVSNWPAGLFTATPSRSMFPRGFLWDEGFHGLILARWDPMLAMETVGHWLDLMNMDGWIPREVILGSEARSRVPPKFVVQQDNIANPPSLALVIDVRVLFNVTFSLCVCTAFLSHVLHILSKTVPKFVAVFL
;
A
#
# COMPACT_ATOMS: atom_id res chain seq x y z
N MET A 1 -17.27 -32.81 -22.78
CA MET A 1 -16.27 -32.03 -23.54
C MET A 1 -16.86 -30.68 -23.87
N CYS A 2 -16.58 -29.67 -23.05
CA CYS A 2 -16.77 -28.26 -23.38
C CYS A 2 -15.50 -27.55 -22.93
N THR A 3 -14.43 -27.70 -23.71
CA THR A 3 -13.26 -26.83 -23.60
C THR A 3 -13.57 -25.60 -24.44
N SER A 4 -14.28 -24.62 -23.89
CA SER A 4 -14.12 -23.26 -24.40
C SER A 4 -12.73 -22.85 -23.97
N SER A 5 -11.83 -22.72 -24.94
CA SER A 5 -10.62 -21.94 -24.73
C SER A 5 -11.07 -20.49 -24.62
N ASP A 6 -11.53 -20.08 -23.44
CA ASP A 6 -11.83 -18.68 -23.18
C ASP A 6 -10.54 -17.90 -23.42
N SER A 7 -10.47 -17.18 -24.53
CA SER A 7 -9.44 -16.19 -24.81
C SER A 7 -9.66 -15.04 -23.84
N ILE A 8 -9.21 -15.22 -22.59
CA ILE A 8 -9.23 -14.15 -21.59
C ILE A 8 -8.42 -13.01 -22.19
N GLN A 9 -9.11 -11.93 -22.59
CA GLN A 9 -8.48 -10.69 -23.04
C GLN A 9 -7.51 -10.24 -21.95
N ARG A 10 -6.24 -10.05 -22.31
CA ARG A 10 -5.22 -9.61 -21.36
C ARG A 10 -4.97 -8.13 -21.58
N TYR A 11 -4.91 -7.39 -20.48
CA TYR A 11 -4.52 -5.98 -20.49
C TYR A 11 -3.18 -5.85 -19.78
N ASN A 12 -2.33 -4.95 -20.28
CA ASN A 12 -1.23 -4.43 -19.50
C ASN A 12 -1.73 -3.14 -18.82
N ILE A 13 -1.90 -3.18 -17.50
CA ILE A 13 -2.36 -2.06 -16.70
C ILE A 13 -1.16 -1.48 -15.97
N THR A 14 -0.92 -0.19 -16.18
CA THR A 14 0.14 0.55 -15.49
C THR A 14 -0.49 1.52 -14.50
N SER A 15 -0.01 1.49 -13.26
CA SER A 15 -0.30 2.53 -12.27
C SER A 15 0.98 3.26 -11.94
N ALA A 16 0.96 4.58 -12.03
CA ALA A 16 2.07 5.46 -11.70
C ALA A 16 1.62 6.47 -10.65
N TYR A 17 2.51 6.82 -9.74
CA TYR A 17 2.23 7.70 -8.61
C TYR A 17 3.29 8.78 -8.50
N VAL A 18 2.85 10.02 -8.26
CA VAL A 18 3.70 11.19 -8.04
C VAL A 18 3.22 11.89 -6.77
N ALA A 19 4.14 12.20 -5.86
CA ALA A 19 3.81 12.92 -4.64
C ALA A 19 4.84 13.98 -4.25
N ASN A 20 4.34 15.10 -3.73
CA ASN A 20 5.11 16.15 -3.09
C ASN A 20 4.23 16.86 -2.06
N GLY A 21 3.71 16.07 -1.12
CA GLY A 21 2.71 16.50 -0.15
C GLY A 21 1.27 16.32 -0.64
N ASP A 22 0.94 16.93 -1.78
CA ASP A 22 -0.17 16.50 -2.63
C ASP A 22 0.26 15.29 -3.46
N TRP A 23 -0.70 14.55 -4.03
CA TRP A 23 -0.37 13.39 -4.86
C TRP A 23 -1.33 13.17 -6.02
N THR A 24 -0.82 12.57 -7.10
CA THR A 24 -1.62 12.08 -8.22
C THR A 24 -1.28 10.63 -8.53
N VAL A 25 -2.30 9.81 -8.81
CA VAL A 25 -2.16 8.48 -9.39
C VAL A 25 -2.69 8.51 -10.82
N ARG A 26 -1.91 8.05 -11.79
CA ARG A 26 -2.36 7.80 -13.16
C ARG A 26 -2.53 6.31 -13.39
N ILE A 27 -3.68 5.92 -13.92
CA ILE A 27 -3.94 4.56 -14.37
C ILE A 27 -4.03 4.58 -15.89
N SER A 28 -3.23 3.74 -16.53
CA SER A 28 -3.21 3.56 -17.98
C SER A 28 -3.37 2.10 -18.34
N ALA A 29 -3.93 1.83 -19.52
CA ALA A 29 -4.14 0.47 -20.01
C ALA A 29 -3.82 0.35 -21.49
N VAL A 30 -3.34 -0.83 -21.87
CA VAL A 30 -3.17 -1.24 -23.27
C VAL A 30 -3.57 -2.70 -23.41
N SER A 31 -4.18 -3.04 -24.54
CA SER A 31 -4.67 -4.38 -24.83
C SER A 31 -3.53 -5.27 -25.36
N ILE A 32 -3.26 -6.40 -24.69
CA ILE A 32 -2.27 -7.39 -25.12
C ILE A 32 -2.96 -8.34 -26.10
N ASN A 33 -2.58 -8.27 -27.37
CA ASN A 33 -3.27 -8.99 -28.44
C ASN A 33 -3.18 -10.52 -28.30
N ARG A 34 -4.34 -11.18 -28.36
CA ARG A 34 -4.52 -12.49 -29.00
C ARG A 34 -5.82 -12.45 -29.81
N THR A 35 -5.70 -12.39 -31.13
CA THR A 35 -6.71 -12.69 -32.17
C THR A 35 -8.06 -11.94 -32.17
N ASP A 36 -8.49 -11.32 -31.07
CA ASP A 36 -9.79 -10.69 -30.91
C ASP A 36 -9.69 -9.15 -30.82
N PRO A 37 -10.73 -8.39 -31.24
CA PRO A 37 -10.77 -6.94 -31.06
C PRO A 37 -10.74 -6.57 -29.57
N PRO A 38 -10.13 -5.43 -29.18
CA PRO A 38 -10.09 -5.00 -27.78
C PRO A 38 -11.48 -4.89 -27.17
N GLN A 39 -11.67 -5.57 -26.04
CA GLN A 39 -12.90 -5.47 -25.25
C GLN A 39 -12.83 -4.24 -24.33
N PRO A 40 -13.98 -3.69 -23.91
CA PRO A 40 -14.04 -2.66 -22.88
C PRO A 40 -13.36 -3.09 -21.57
N LEU A 41 -12.60 -2.18 -20.96
CA LEU A 41 -11.96 -2.36 -19.66
C LEU A 41 -12.53 -1.34 -18.68
N SER A 42 -13.23 -1.82 -17.65
CA SER A 42 -13.68 -1.00 -16.52
C SER A 42 -12.62 -0.98 -15.42
N VAL A 43 -12.15 0.20 -15.04
CA VAL A 43 -11.27 0.40 -13.90
C VAL A 43 -12.05 1.10 -12.79
N ILE A 44 -12.03 0.51 -11.59
CA ILE A 44 -12.71 1.04 -10.40
C ILE A 44 -11.66 1.47 -9.39
N VAL A 45 -11.73 2.73 -8.96
CA VAL A 45 -10.98 3.27 -7.83
C VAL A 45 -11.94 3.53 -6.68
N TYR A 46 -11.46 3.43 -5.43
CA TYR A 46 -12.28 3.74 -4.27
C TYR A 46 -11.53 4.62 -3.27
N LEU A 47 -12.29 5.44 -2.56
CA LEU A 47 -11.84 6.32 -1.50
C LEU A 47 -12.65 5.99 -0.25
N TYR A 48 -11.97 5.44 0.75
CA TYR A 48 -12.59 4.95 1.98
C TYR A 48 -12.10 5.78 3.15
N TYR A 49 -13.05 6.27 3.95
CA TYR A 49 -12.79 6.96 5.20
C TYR A 49 -13.17 6.03 6.35
N SER A 50 -12.17 5.57 7.10
CA SER A 50 -12.40 4.65 8.22
C SER A 50 -13.27 5.31 9.30
N SER A 51 -14.32 4.61 9.70
CA SER A 51 -15.26 5.02 10.77
C SER A 51 -14.59 5.15 12.14
N ALA A 52 -13.42 4.51 12.32
CA ALA A 52 -12.61 4.59 13.53
C ALA A 52 -12.00 5.99 13.78
N ALA A 53 -11.93 6.85 12.75
CA ALA A 53 -11.35 8.19 12.84
C ALA A 53 -12.33 9.29 13.33
N GLY A 54 -13.53 8.90 13.81
CA GLY A 54 -14.68 9.79 13.99
C GLY A 54 -15.60 9.78 12.76
N SER A 55 -16.69 10.54 12.76
CA SER A 55 -17.61 10.62 11.60
C SER A 55 -16.91 11.30 10.43
N PRO A 56 -16.40 10.56 9.42
CA PRO A 56 -15.72 11.19 8.32
C PRO A 56 -16.79 11.78 7.40
N ALA A 57 -16.78 13.10 7.25
CA ALA A 57 -17.65 13.77 6.32
C ALA A 57 -16.87 14.02 5.04
N PHE A 58 -17.19 13.27 3.98
CA PHE A 58 -16.93 13.74 2.63
C PHE A 58 -18.23 14.15 1.98
N ALA A 59 -18.15 15.15 1.10
CA ALA A 59 -19.23 15.57 0.24
C ALA A 59 -18.77 15.41 -1.22
N PRO A 60 -19.62 14.87 -2.12
CA PRO A 60 -19.30 14.86 -3.53
C PRO A 60 -19.20 16.29 -4.05
N VAL A 61 -18.18 16.55 -4.87
CA VAL A 61 -18.05 17.76 -5.68
C VAL A 61 -18.81 17.53 -6.97
N VAL A 62 -19.81 18.35 -7.25
CA VAL A 62 -20.68 18.24 -8.43
C VAL A 62 -20.46 19.43 -9.34
N GLU A 63 -20.06 19.16 -10.58
CA GLU A 63 -19.90 20.16 -11.63
C GLU A 63 -20.74 19.74 -12.85
N SER A 64 -21.58 20.63 -13.36
CA SER A 64 -22.45 20.36 -14.52
C SER A 64 -23.23 19.03 -14.38
N GLU A 65 -23.82 18.80 -13.20
CA GLU A 65 -24.58 17.59 -12.83
C GLU A 65 -23.77 16.28 -12.76
N LYS A 66 -22.43 16.36 -12.84
CA LYS A 66 -21.54 15.20 -12.71
C LYS A 66 -20.71 15.27 -11.44
N VAL A 67 -20.56 14.15 -10.75
CA VAL A 67 -19.63 14.04 -9.61
C VAL A 67 -18.21 13.98 -10.15
N THR A 68 -17.43 15.03 -9.94
CA THR A 68 -16.04 15.18 -10.42
C THR A 68 -15.00 14.88 -9.34
N GLY A 69 -15.42 14.79 -8.07
CA GLY A 69 -14.52 14.56 -6.97
C GLY A 69 -15.22 14.50 -5.61
N LEU A 70 -14.42 14.56 -4.55
CA LEU A 70 -14.85 14.64 -3.16
C LEU A 70 -14.16 15.82 -2.47
N LYS A 71 -14.88 16.50 -1.58
CA LYS A 71 -14.29 17.33 -0.54
C LYS A 71 -14.41 16.58 0.78
N GLY A 72 -13.31 16.39 1.49
CA GLY A 72 -13.26 15.66 2.74
C GLY A 72 -12.57 16.43 3.86
N PHE A 73 -12.78 15.97 5.08
CA PHE A 73 -12.04 16.42 6.26
C PHE A 73 -11.67 15.22 7.13
N THR A 74 -10.43 15.19 7.62
CA THR A 74 -10.03 14.32 8.73
C THR A 74 -9.25 15.12 9.76
N SER A 75 -9.24 14.68 11.01
CA SER A 75 -8.44 15.31 12.06
C SER A 75 -6.95 15.30 11.76
N ALA A 76 -6.44 14.26 11.09
CA ALA A 76 -5.03 14.09 10.75
C ALA A 76 -4.60 14.88 9.50
N LEU A 77 -5.45 14.97 8.47
CA LEU A 77 -5.11 15.61 7.19
C LEU A 77 -5.76 16.98 7.00
N GLY A 78 -6.67 17.39 7.88
CA GLY A 78 -7.45 18.61 7.72
C GLY A 78 -8.38 18.55 6.49
N GLU A 79 -8.73 19.72 5.96
CA GLU A 79 -9.52 19.82 4.74
C GLU A 79 -8.71 19.42 3.51
N HIS A 80 -9.29 18.57 2.67
CA HIS A 80 -8.68 18.06 1.45
C HIS A 80 -9.73 17.83 0.36
N GLN A 81 -9.25 17.73 -0.88
CA GLN A 81 -10.06 17.46 -2.06
C GLN A 81 -9.44 16.34 -2.87
N ILE A 82 -10.30 15.54 -3.48
CA ILE A 82 -9.90 14.47 -4.39
C ILE A 82 -10.66 14.64 -5.69
N PHE A 83 -9.96 14.76 -6.81
CA PHE A 83 -10.55 14.90 -8.14
C PHE A 83 -10.26 13.67 -8.98
N ILE A 84 -11.25 13.24 -9.77
CA ILE A 84 -11.08 12.18 -10.76
C ILE A 84 -11.12 12.80 -12.15
N HIS A 85 -10.05 12.61 -12.90
CA HIS A 85 -9.89 13.07 -14.27
C HIS A 85 -10.01 11.86 -15.21
N PRO A 86 -11.23 11.47 -15.63
CA PRO A 86 -11.41 10.36 -16.56
C PRO A 86 -10.83 10.70 -17.93
N SER A 87 -10.43 9.67 -18.69
CA SER A 87 -10.03 9.81 -20.08
C SER A 87 -11.06 10.56 -20.89
N LYS A 88 -10.65 11.42 -21.83
CA LYS A 88 -11.59 12.04 -22.79
C LYS A 88 -12.24 11.03 -23.73
N GLU A 89 -11.63 9.85 -23.85
CA GLU A 89 -12.09 8.73 -24.69
C GLU A 89 -12.81 7.66 -23.85
N ASN A 90 -13.28 8.01 -22.65
CA ASN A 90 -14.12 7.10 -21.86
C ASN A 90 -15.42 6.79 -22.62
N ILE A 91 -15.87 5.54 -22.52
CA ILE A 91 -17.18 5.11 -23.03
C ILE A 91 -18.24 5.15 -21.93
N GLN A 92 -17.82 5.06 -20.67
CA GLN A 92 -18.70 5.16 -19.53
C GLN A 92 -17.95 5.68 -18.30
N VAL A 93 -18.72 6.37 -17.46
CA VAL A 93 -18.34 6.70 -16.09
C VAL A 93 -19.52 6.37 -15.20
N SER A 94 -19.26 5.69 -14.08
CA SER A 94 -20.27 5.41 -13.06
C SER A 94 -19.67 5.53 -11.66
N SER A 95 -20.51 5.61 -10.64
CA SER A 95 -20.03 5.71 -9.25
C SER A 95 -20.98 5.05 -8.28
N LEU A 96 -20.46 4.72 -7.09
CA LEU A 96 -21.21 4.14 -5.98
C LEU A 96 -20.78 4.84 -4.69
N ILE A 97 -21.72 5.36 -3.92
CA ILE A 97 -21.49 5.74 -2.52
C ILE A 97 -22.15 4.70 -1.62
N ALA A 98 -21.45 4.32 -0.56
CA ALA A 98 -21.93 3.32 0.38
C ALA A 98 -21.39 3.58 1.79
N LEU A 99 -21.91 2.82 2.76
CA LEU A 99 -21.38 2.71 4.10
C LEU A 99 -20.73 1.33 4.21
N VAL A 100 -19.46 1.31 4.62
CA VAL A 100 -18.66 0.13 4.84
C VAL A 100 -18.20 0.13 6.30
N PRO A 101 -18.63 -0.85 7.13
CA PRO A 101 -18.26 -0.88 8.55
C PRO A 101 -16.78 -1.19 8.80
N SER A 102 -16.17 -2.03 7.95
CA SER A 102 -14.78 -2.47 8.07
C SER A 102 -14.15 -2.75 6.70
N GLU A 103 -12.83 -2.64 6.61
CA GLU A 103 -12.06 -2.71 5.38
C GLU A 103 -12.26 -4.05 4.62
N GLU A 104 -12.46 -5.18 5.31
CA GLU A 104 -12.69 -6.47 4.64
C GLU A 104 -14.01 -6.53 3.85
N GLN A 105 -14.96 -5.63 4.10
CA GLN A 105 -16.28 -5.59 3.44
C GLN A 105 -16.31 -4.69 2.19
N ILE A 106 -15.21 -4.00 1.86
CA ILE A 106 -15.13 -3.04 0.73
C ILE A 106 -15.51 -3.72 -0.60
N MET A 107 -14.92 -4.88 -0.88
CA MET A 107 -15.12 -5.58 -2.16
C MET A 107 -16.55 -6.09 -2.32
N GLU A 108 -17.11 -6.72 -1.27
CA GLU A 108 -18.49 -7.20 -1.29
C GLU A 108 -19.48 -6.05 -1.45
N THR A 109 -19.25 -4.93 -0.75
CA THR A 109 -20.09 -3.73 -0.86
C THR A 109 -20.10 -3.17 -2.27
N MET A 110 -18.94 -3.13 -2.92
CA MET A 110 -18.82 -2.72 -4.32
C MET A 110 -19.63 -3.62 -5.26
N LEU A 111 -19.44 -4.94 -5.14
CA LEU A 111 -20.12 -5.94 -5.97
C LEU A 111 -21.65 -5.88 -5.81
N ASN A 112 -22.14 -5.64 -4.59
CA ASN A 112 -23.56 -5.45 -4.30
C ASN A 112 -24.15 -4.16 -4.90
N GLY A 113 -23.30 -3.21 -5.26
CA GLY A 113 -23.66 -1.97 -5.97
C GLY A 113 -23.43 -2.02 -7.48
N VAL A 114 -23.14 -3.18 -8.07
CA VAL A 114 -23.04 -3.37 -9.52
C VAL A 114 -24.39 -3.76 -10.11
N GLY A 115 -24.74 -3.15 -11.24
CA GLY A 115 -25.96 -3.45 -11.99
C GLY A 115 -25.76 -3.38 -13.50
N LEU A 116 -26.74 -3.87 -14.26
CA LEU A 116 -26.72 -3.84 -15.73
C LEU A 116 -27.33 -2.53 -16.25
N ARG A 117 -26.54 -1.78 -17.01
CA ARG A 117 -26.99 -0.61 -17.78
C ARG A 117 -27.53 -1.07 -19.13
N ARG A 118 -28.85 -0.99 -19.34
CA ARG A 118 -29.53 -1.60 -20.50
C ARG A 118 -29.24 -0.91 -21.83
N ASP A 119 -29.00 0.41 -21.83
CA ASP A 119 -28.68 1.22 -23.01
C ASP A 119 -27.31 0.84 -23.61
N THR A 120 -26.34 0.50 -22.76
CA THR A 120 -24.99 0.12 -23.19
C THR A 120 -24.69 -1.37 -23.09
N ASN A 121 -25.58 -2.13 -22.45
CA ASN A 121 -25.38 -3.53 -22.06
C ASN A 121 -24.07 -3.75 -21.24
N MET A 122 -23.69 -2.77 -20.43
CA MET A 122 -22.48 -2.82 -19.58
C MET A 122 -22.84 -2.95 -18.10
N LEU A 123 -21.95 -3.58 -17.34
CA LEU A 123 -22.01 -3.52 -15.88
C LEU A 123 -21.53 -2.14 -15.42
N VAL A 124 -22.28 -1.54 -14.49
CA VAL A 124 -22.02 -0.20 -13.94
C VAL A 124 -22.26 -0.17 -12.44
N LEU A 125 -21.64 0.79 -11.78
CA LEU A 125 -21.96 1.15 -10.40
C LEU A 125 -23.32 1.89 -10.34
N THR A 126 -24.23 1.45 -9.48
CA THR A 126 -25.64 1.89 -9.47
C THR A 126 -25.90 3.15 -8.62
N GLY A 127 -24.88 3.93 -8.28
CA GLY A 127 -25.00 5.11 -7.43
C GLY A 127 -25.09 4.77 -5.93
N ARG A 128 -25.98 3.86 -5.54
CA ARG A 128 -26.10 3.32 -4.17
C ARG A 128 -26.39 1.80 -4.21
N PRO A 129 -25.96 1.03 -3.17
CA PRO A 129 -26.35 -0.36 -3.03
C PRO A 129 -27.86 -0.52 -2.83
N LYS A 130 -28.40 -1.69 -3.19
CA LYS A 130 -29.81 -2.01 -2.91
C LYS A 130 -30.06 -2.01 -1.40
N GLY A 131 -31.10 -1.31 -0.95
CA GLY A 131 -31.47 -1.24 0.48
C GLY A 131 -30.62 -0.29 1.32
N TYR A 132 -29.80 0.58 0.70
CA TYR A 132 -29.04 1.59 1.42
C TYR A 132 -29.96 2.52 2.23
N ASP A 133 -29.70 2.64 3.53
CA ASP A 133 -30.42 3.57 4.41
C ASP A 133 -30.00 5.01 4.11
N MET A 134 -30.94 5.80 3.58
CA MET A 134 -30.69 7.19 3.22
C MET A 134 -30.37 8.09 4.42
N ASN A 135 -30.65 7.64 5.64
CA ASN A 135 -30.31 8.35 6.88
C ASN A 135 -28.85 8.12 7.32
N GLN A 136 -28.19 7.10 6.76
CA GLN A 136 -26.78 6.84 7.05
C GLN A 136 -25.90 7.68 6.12
N MET A 137 -24.82 8.23 6.69
CA MET A 137 -23.79 8.91 5.91
C MET A 137 -22.86 7.89 5.25
N PRO A 138 -22.52 8.05 3.96
CA PRO A 138 -21.56 7.17 3.31
C PRO A 138 -20.14 7.45 3.83
N ASN A 139 -19.31 6.42 3.88
CA ASN A 139 -17.89 6.52 4.22
C ASN A 139 -16.97 5.92 3.13
N ILE A 140 -17.54 5.49 2.00
CA ILE A 140 -16.79 5.09 0.82
C ILE A 140 -17.42 5.65 -0.45
N TRP A 141 -16.57 6.00 -1.42
CA TRP A 141 -16.96 6.32 -2.78
C TRP A 141 -16.14 5.47 -3.75
N PHE A 142 -16.82 4.75 -4.63
CA PHE A 142 -16.24 4.07 -5.78
C PHE A 142 -16.49 4.90 -7.03
N HIS A 143 -15.48 5.04 -7.87
CA HIS A 143 -15.56 5.68 -9.16
C HIS A 143 -15.05 4.73 -10.23
N GLU A 144 -15.83 4.56 -11.28
CA GLU A 144 -15.56 3.63 -12.36
C GLU A 144 -15.43 4.40 -13.67
N VAL A 145 -14.42 4.06 -14.45
CA VAL A 145 -14.24 4.55 -15.82
C VAL A 145 -14.02 3.35 -16.72
N THR A 146 -14.81 3.24 -17.78
CA THR A 146 -14.59 2.27 -18.84
C THR A 146 -13.99 2.94 -20.07
N VAL A 147 -12.97 2.32 -20.62
CA VAL A 147 -12.35 2.67 -21.91
C VAL A 147 -12.26 1.42 -22.80
N THR A 148 -11.93 1.61 -24.07
CA THR A 148 -11.49 0.52 -24.95
C THR A 148 -10.00 0.69 -25.23
N PRO A 149 -9.11 0.04 -24.45
CA PRO A 149 -7.68 0.26 -24.57
C PRO A 149 -7.17 -0.09 -25.98
N PRO A 150 -6.24 0.70 -26.54
CA PRO A 150 -5.68 0.42 -27.86
C PRO A 150 -4.89 -0.88 -27.83
N ILE A 151 -4.74 -1.50 -29.01
CA ILE A 151 -3.88 -2.68 -29.18
C ILE A 151 -2.42 -2.26 -28.94
N MET A 152 -1.70 -3.03 -28.11
CA MET A 152 -0.28 -2.83 -27.86
C MET A 152 0.50 -2.99 -29.17
N THR A 153 1.14 -1.91 -29.61
CA THR A 153 1.99 -1.94 -30.81
C THR A 153 3.45 -2.13 -30.43
N ASN A 154 3.88 -1.57 -29.30
CA ASN A 154 5.20 -1.79 -28.71
C ASN A 154 5.10 -2.23 -27.25
N LYS A 155 6.08 -3.03 -26.79
CA LYS A 155 6.16 -3.50 -25.40
C LYS A 155 6.38 -2.38 -24.36
N VAL A 156 6.69 -1.16 -24.81
CA VAL A 156 7.03 0.00 -23.97
C VAL A 156 5.91 1.05 -23.96
N ASP A 157 4.81 0.82 -24.67
CA ASP A 157 3.69 1.77 -24.71
C ASP A 157 3.09 1.90 -23.30
N ALA A 158 3.09 3.12 -22.74
CA ALA A 158 2.44 3.44 -21.46
C ALA A 158 0.92 3.24 -21.49
N GLY A 159 0.36 2.91 -22.66
CA GLY A 159 -1.06 2.73 -22.90
C GLY A 159 -1.85 4.02 -22.93
N GLN A 160 -3.15 3.89 -23.17
CA GLN A 160 -4.10 4.98 -23.06
C GLN A 160 -4.32 5.28 -21.57
N ILE A 161 -4.36 6.57 -21.22
CA ILE A 161 -4.76 6.99 -19.87
C ILE A 161 -6.22 6.62 -19.67
N VAL A 162 -6.53 5.88 -18.61
CA VAL A 162 -7.91 5.56 -18.19
C VAL A 162 -8.45 6.67 -17.31
N MET A 163 -7.69 7.05 -16.27
CA MET A 163 -8.01 8.15 -15.38
C MET A 163 -6.77 8.64 -14.62
N GLU A 164 -6.85 9.85 -14.09
CA GLU A 164 -5.96 10.36 -13.05
C GLU A 164 -6.75 10.67 -11.78
N VAL A 165 -6.24 10.28 -10.62
CA VAL A 165 -6.79 10.56 -9.31
C VAL A 165 -5.87 11.54 -8.61
N GLU A 166 -6.35 12.76 -8.40
CA GLU A 166 -5.59 13.85 -7.80
C GLU A 166 -6.08 14.10 -6.38
N TYR A 167 -5.18 14.16 -5.41
CA TYR A 167 -5.45 14.57 -4.03
C TYR A 167 -4.72 15.88 -3.74
N THR A 168 -5.43 16.82 -3.14
CA THR A 168 -4.88 18.09 -2.67
C THR A 168 -5.31 18.37 -1.25
N GLN A 169 -4.41 18.95 -0.45
CA GLN A 169 -4.69 19.36 0.92
C GLN A 169 -4.69 20.88 1.03
N ILE A 170 -5.72 21.47 1.63
CA ILE A 170 -5.82 22.92 1.77
C ILE A 170 -4.65 23.45 2.61
N GLY A 171 -3.97 24.48 2.10
CA GLY A 171 -2.83 25.11 2.76
C GLY A 171 -1.49 24.39 2.56
N ARG A 172 -1.46 23.27 1.83
CA ARG A 172 -0.22 22.58 1.46
C ARG A 172 0.32 23.12 0.13
N LYS A 173 1.65 23.18 0.00
CA LYS A 173 2.32 23.47 -1.26
C LYS A 173 2.56 22.14 -1.98
N GLY A 174 2.12 22.03 -3.23
CA GLY A 174 2.25 20.81 -4.03
C GLY A 174 1.65 21.03 -5.42
N GLY A 175 0.35 21.34 -5.47
CA GLY A 175 -0.36 21.68 -6.70
C GLY A 175 -0.76 20.45 -7.52
N ALA A 176 -1.59 20.69 -8.54
CA ALA A 176 -2.16 19.65 -9.40
C ALA A 176 -1.12 19.06 -10.37
N PHE A 177 -0.63 17.86 -10.10
CA PHE A 177 0.22 17.11 -11.03
C PHE A 177 -0.66 16.24 -11.94
N VAL A 178 -1.30 16.83 -12.95
CA VAL A 178 -2.16 16.10 -13.90
C VAL A 178 -1.65 16.26 -15.34
N ARG A 179 -2.01 15.34 -16.23
CA ARG A 179 -1.70 15.40 -17.67
C ARG A 179 -0.21 15.62 -17.96
N GLU A 180 0.15 16.67 -18.68
CA GLU A 180 1.54 16.94 -19.10
C GLU A 180 2.47 17.14 -17.91
N GLU A 181 1.98 17.81 -16.87
CA GLU A 181 2.75 18.08 -15.65
C GLU A 181 3.04 16.79 -14.87
N PHE A 182 2.06 15.87 -14.79
CA PHE A 182 2.29 14.53 -14.25
C PHE A 182 3.37 13.79 -15.03
N THR A 183 3.31 13.80 -16.37
CA THR A 183 4.29 13.11 -17.22
C THR A 183 5.69 13.67 -17.00
N ARG A 184 5.82 15.00 -16.97
CA ARG A 184 7.08 15.68 -16.71
C ARG A 184 7.66 15.25 -15.36
N ARG A 185 6.85 15.32 -14.29
CA ARG A 185 7.30 15.00 -12.94
C ARG A 185 7.63 13.52 -12.76
N LEU A 186 6.86 12.62 -13.37
CA LEU A 186 7.15 11.18 -13.35
C LEU A 186 8.49 10.87 -14.01
N ASN A 187 8.80 11.52 -15.14
CA ASN A 187 10.07 11.32 -15.83
C ASN A 187 11.26 11.81 -15.00
N GLU A 188 11.12 12.95 -14.31
CA GLU A 188 12.14 13.47 -13.39
C GLU A 188 12.40 12.53 -12.22
N LEU A 189 11.34 12.09 -11.54
CA LEU A 189 11.43 11.16 -10.41
C LEU A 189 12.01 9.80 -10.85
N SER A 190 11.63 9.33 -12.03
CA SER A 190 12.19 8.11 -12.61
C SER A 190 13.70 8.27 -12.86
N ALA A 191 14.14 9.37 -13.46
CA ALA A 191 15.57 9.62 -13.70
C ALA A 191 16.36 9.72 -12.38
N GLU A 192 15.82 10.41 -11.38
CA GLU A 192 16.41 10.51 -10.05
C GLU A 192 16.51 9.14 -9.36
N PHE A 193 15.46 8.32 -9.43
CA PHE A 193 15.48 6.96 -8.91
C PHE A 193 16.59 6.12 -9.55
N HIS A 194 16.72 6.17 -10.89
CA HIS A 194 17.76 5.42 -11.59
C HIS A 194 19.16 5.85 -11.17
N LYS A 195 19.40 7.17 -11.07
CA LYS A 195 20.67 7.72 -10.59
C LYS A 195 20.98 7.24 -9.17
N ARG A 196 20.03 7.43 -8.23
CA ARG A 196 20.18 6.99 -6.84
C ARG A 196 20.40 5.48 -6.73
N PHE A 197 19.73 4.68 -7.54
CA PHE A 197 19.91 3.22 -7.56
C PHE A 197 21.35 2.84 -7.93
N THR A 198 21.90 3.41 -9.01
CA THR A 198 23.28 3.15 -9.42
C THR A 198 24.31 3.58 -8.35
N GLU A 199 24.04 4.68 -7.64
CA GLU A 199 24.89 5.15 -6.53
C GLU A 199 24.85 4.21 -5.32
N ARG A 200 23.66 3.70 -4.94
CA ARG A 200 23.49 2.84 -3.75
C ARG A 200 23.86 1.37 -4.02
N PHE A 201 23.62 0.90 -5.24
CA PHE A 201 23.86 -0.48 -5.66
C PHE A 201 24.73 -0.51 -6.92
N PRO A 202 26.01 -0.11 -6.82
CA PRO A 202 26.93 -0.20 -7.95
C PRO A 202 27.07 -1.67 -8.37
N VAL A 203 26.90 -1.94 -9.67
CA VAL A 203 27.02 -3.27 -10.26
C VAL A 203 28.26 -3.30 -11.14
N ASP A 204 29.15 -4.25 -10.89
CA ASP A 204 30.30 -4.53 -11.76
C ASP A 204 29.81 -5.25 -13.02
N LEU A 205 29.71 -4.50 -14.12
CA LEU A 205 29.25 -5.04 -15.41
C LEU A 205 30.27 -5.98 -16.08
N SER A 206 31.48 -6.13 -15.54
CA SER A 206 32.41 -7.20 -15.96
C SER A 206 32.02 -8.56 -15.37
N GLN A 207 31.29 -8.57 -14.26
CA GLN A 207 30.82 -9.78 -13.57
C GLN A 207 29.33 -10.06 -13.77
N PHE A 208 28.52 -9.02 -13.98
CA PHE A 208 27.07 -9.11 -14.09
C PHE A 208 26.56 -8.47 -15.38
N THR A 209 25.57 -9.10 -16.00
CA THR A 209 24.88 -8.55 -17.18
C THR A 209 23.96 -7.40 -16.80
N GLU A 210 23.64 -6.53 -17.77
CA GLU A 210 22.62 -5.49 -17.60
C GLU A 210 21.26 -6.06 -17.18
N ARG A 211 20.92 -7.28 -17.63
CA ARG A 211 19.69 -7.96 -17.21
C ARG A 211 19.70 -8.29 -15.71
N GLN A 212 20.84 -8.71 -15.17
CA GLN A 212 21.00 -8.97 -13.73
C GLN A 212 21.01 -7.66 -12.92
N ALA A 213 21.63 -6.60 -13.44
CA ALA A 213 21.55 -5.27 -12.85
C ALA A 213 20.10 -4.77 -12.79
N ASN A 214 19.35 -4.93 -13.88
CA ASN A 214 17.93 -4.56 -13.95
C ASN A 214 17.06 -5.44 -13.04
N LEU A 215 17.37 -6.74 -12.91
CA LEU A 215 16.69 -7.61 -11.95
C LEU A 215 16.88 -7.10 -10.51
N SER A 216 18.08 -6.66 -10.15
CA SER A 216 18.37 -6.09 -8.83
C SER A 216 17.53 -4.84 -8.57
N LYS A 217 17.40 -3.96 -9.57
CA LYS A 217 16.53 -2.78 -9.51
C LYS A 217 15.07 -3.16 -9.27
N ILE A 218 14.56 -4.14 -10.02
CA ILE A 218 13.19 -4.67 -9.85
C ILE A 218 13.00 -5.24 -8.45
N SER A 219 13.97 -5.98 -7.92
CA SER A 219 13.88 -6.55 -6.56
C SER A 219 13.79 -5.46 -5.49
N VAL A 220 14.63 -4.42 -5.57
CA VAL A 220 14.58 -3.28 -4.64
C VAL A 220 13.27 -2.52 -4.78
N SER A 221 12.80 -2.25 -6.01
CA SER A 221 11.50 -1.60 -6.24
C SER A 221 10.34 -2.39 -5.65
N ASN A 222 10.34 -3.72 -5.77
CA ASN A 222 9.29 -4.57 -5.20
C ASN A 222 9.35 -4.61 -3.66
N LEU A 223 10.54 -4.64 -3.07
CA LEU A 223 10.68 -4.53 -1.61
C LEU A 223 10.11 -3.21 -1.09
N LEU A 224 10.48 -2.08 -1.72
CA LEU A 224 9.97 -0.77 -1.35
C LEU A 224 8.45 -0.67 -1.55
N GLY A 225 7.92 -1.23 -2.64
CA GLY A 225 6.48 -1.32 -2.90
C GLY A 225 5.74 -2.32 -2.02
N GLY A 226 6.46 -3.11 -1.22
CA GLY A 226 5.94 -4.03 -0.21
C GLY A 226 5.93 -3.45 1.20
N LEU A 227 6.46 -2.23 1.41
CA LEU A 227 6.33 -1.50 2.66
C LEU A 227 4.87 -1.10 2.89
N GLY A 228 4.37 -1.35 4.10
CA GLY A 228 3.02 -1.02 4.51
C GLY A 228 2.99 -0.42 5.90
N TYR A 229 1.93 0.35 6.17
CA TYR A 229 1.57 0.80 7.51
C TYR A 229 0.32 0.06 7.96
N PHE A 230 0.42 -0.62 9.10
CA PHE A 230 -0.65 -1.42 9.69
C PHE A 230 -1.00 -0.85 11.06
N TYR A 231 -2.28 -0.84 11.43
CA TYR A 231 -2.71 -0.34 12.73
C TYR A 231 -3.82 -1.20 13.32
N GLY A 232 -3.78 -1.41 14.63
CA GLY A 232 -4.79 -2.14 15.37
C GLY A 232 -4.20 -2.91 16.55
N SER A 233 -4.95 -3.88 17.06
CA SER A 233 -4.51 -4.73 18.18
C SER A 233 -4.21 -6.15 17.72
N SER A 234 -3.10 -6.71 18.18
CA SER A 234 -2.82 -8.14 18.07
C SER A 234 -3.65 -8.95 19.08
N LEU A 235 -3.95 -10.22 18.78
CA LEU A 235 -4.46 -11.17 19.77
C LEU A 235 -3.29 -11.93 20.36
N VAL A 236 -3.14 -11.88 21.69
CA VAL A 236 -2.02 -12.47 22.42
C VAL A 236 -2.54 -13.39 23.51
N GLN A 237 -1.91 -14.54 23.67
CA GLN A 237 -2.15 -15.47 24.75
C GLN A 237 -0.87 -15.57 25.60
N SER A 238 -1.00 -15.37 26.91
CA SER A 238 0.12 -15.36 27.85
C SER A 238 -0.25 -16.11 29.12
N PRO A 239 0.66 -16.90 29.72
CA PRO A 239 0.40 -17.63 30.96
C PRO A 239 0.03 -16.74 32.16
N ARG A 240 0.39 -15.45 32.13
CA ARG A 240 0.16 -14.51 33.24
C ARG A 240 -1.28 -13.98 33.35
N PRO A 241 -1.88 -13.39 32.30
CA PRO A 241 -3.26 -12.91 32.32
C PRO A 241 -4.31 -14.03 32.25
N GLY A 242 -3.95 -15.24 31.79
CA GLY A 242 -4.84 -16.41 31.75
C GLY A 242 -4.71 -17.24 30.47
N SER A 243 -5.45 -18.34 30.36
CA SER A 243 -5.42 -19.22 29.19
C SER A 243 -6.13 -18.66 27.96
N GLU A 244 -6.92 -17.59 28.09
CA GLU A 244 -7.70 -17.06 26.98
C GLU A 244 -6.91 -16.01 26.18
N PRO A 245 -7.03 -16.00 24.85
CA PRO A 245 -6.47 -14.93 24.02
C PRO A 245 -7.09 -13.58 24.39
N VAL A 246 -6.26 -12.57 24.60
CA VAL A 246 -6.67 -11.19 24.88
C VAL A 246 -6.18 -10.25 23.80
N SER A 247 -6.92 -9.16 23.59
CA SER A 247 -6.47 -8.08 22.71
C SER A 247 -5.34 -7.32 23.36
N ASN A 248 -4.23 -7.14 22.63
CA ASN A 248 -3.14 -6.28 23.07
C ASN A 248 -3.48 -4.80 22.88
N TRP A 249 -2.62 -3.90 23.38
CA TRP A 249 -2.77 -2.46 23.12
C TRP A 249 -2.76 -2.19 21.60
N PRO A 250 -3.55 -1.21 21.11
CA PRO A 250 -3.46 -0.76 19.73
C PRO A 250 -2.06 -0.20 19.44
N ALA A 251 -1.47 -0.59 18.32
CA ALA A 251 -0.16 -0.12 17.88
C ALA A 251 -0.11 0.03 16.35
N GLY A 252 0.80 0.87 15.87
CA GLY A 252 1.12 1.00 14.45
C GLY A 252 2.40 0.25 14.10
N LEU A 253 2.43 -0.42 12.96
CA LEU A 253 3.62 -1.08 12.43
C LEU A 253 3.89 -0.60 11.00
N PHE A 254 5.01 0.09 10.80
CA PHE A 254 5.57 0.36 9.48
C PHE A 254 6.66 -0.67 9.16
N THR A 255 6.46 -1.52 8.15
CA THR A 255 7.30 -2.71 7.91
C THR A 255 7.23 -3.16 6.46
N ALA A 256 8.24 -3.90 6.00
CA ALA A 256 8.18 -4.61 4.73
C ALA A 256 7.40 -5.92 4.87
N THR A 257 6.72 -6.32 3.81
CA THR A 257 5.96 -7.58 3.76
C THR A 257 6.70 -8.63 2.93
N PRO A 258 6.78 -9.91 3.37
CA PRO A 258 7.47 -10.95 2.60
C PRO A 258 6.84 -11.20 1.23
N SER A 259 5.52 -11.04 1.14
CA SER A 259 4.75 -11.18 -0.10
C SER A 259 3.46 -10.38 -0.02
N ARG A 260 3.26 -9.45 -0.96
CA ARG A 260 2.03 -8.65 -1.03
C ARG A 260 0.76 -9.48 -1.23
N SER A 261 0.85 -10.68 -1.81
CA SER A 261 -0.30 -11.54 -2.08
C SER A 261 -0.54 -12.57 -0.97
N MET A 262 0.52 -13.23 -0.49
CA MET A 262 0.40 -14.34 0.46
C MET A 262 0.57 -13.89 1.92
N PHE A 263 1.41 -12.87 2.14
CA PHE A 263 1.86 -12.44 3.47
C PHE A 263 1.88 -10.90 3.59
N PRO A 264 0.74 -10.21 3.40
CA PRO A 264 0.69 -8.74 3.44
C PRO A 264 0.68 -8.21 4.89
N ARG A 265 1.69 -8.60 5.69
CA ARG A 265 1.83 -8.25 7.11
C ARG A 265 3.28 -8.44 7.58
N GLY A 266 3.58 -7.94 8.79
CA GLY A 266 4.92 -8.00 9.36
C GLY A 266 5.28 -9.40 9.87
N PHE A 267 6.50 -9.83 9.56
CA PHE A 267 7.14 -11.02 10.13
C PHE A 267 8.50 -10.64 10.72
N LEU A 268 8.69 -10.96 12.00
CA LEU A 268 9.81 -10.42 12.78
C LEU A 268 11.18 -10.81 12.23
N TRP A 269 11.36 -12.09 11.85
CA TRP A 269 12.66 -12.53 11.32
C TRP A 269 12.87 -12.12 9.85
N ASP A 270 11.82 -12.02 9.04
CA ASP A 270 11.93 -11.55 7.66
C ASP A 270 12.39 -10.08 7.63
N GLU A 271 11.90 -9.25 8.55
CA GLU A 271 12.22 -7.82 8.59
C GLU A 271 13.73 -7.58 8.76
N GLY A 272 14.44 -8.40 9.53
CA GLY A 272 15.90 -8.25 9.64
C GLY A 272 16.61 -8.39 8.29
N PHE A 273 16.15 -9.27 7.40
CA PHE A 273 16.71 -9.41 6.06
C PHE A 273 16.25 -8.31 5.11
N HIS A 274 14.99 -7.89 5.19
CA HIS A 274 14.48 -6.72 4.47
C HIS A 274 15.29 -5.47 4.82
N GLY A 275 15.53 -5.25 6.11
CA GLY A 275 16.24 -4.11 6.65
C GLY A 275 17.69 -3.98 6.16
N LEU A 276 18.37 -5.09 5.82
CA LEU A 276 19.71 -5.02 5.21
C LEU A 276 19.71 -4.31 3.84
N ILE A 277 18.67 -4.57 3.03
CA ILE A 277 18.52 -3.92 1.71
C ILE A 277 18.02 -2.49 1.91
N LEU A 278 17.05 -2.28 2.81
CA LEU A 278 16.54 -0.95 3.13
C LEU A 278 17.65 -0.04 3.65
N ALA A 279 18.51 -0.50 4.56
CA ALA A 279 19.61 0.31 5.11
C ALA A 279 20.58 0.79 4.04
N ARG A 280 20.82 -0.02 3.00
CA ARG A 280 21.65 0.37 1.86
C ARG A 280 20.97 1.42 0.97
N TRP A 281 19.66 1.27 0.74
CA TRP A 281 18.87 2.20 -0.05
C TRP A 281 18.64 3.54 0.67
N ASP A 282 18.18 3.46 1.91
CA ASP A 282 17.77 4.55 2.78
C ASP A 282 17.88 4.14 4.27
N PRO A 283 18.95 4.52 4.98
CA PRO A 283 19.13 4.21 6.39
C PRO A 283 18.01 4.73 7.29
N MET A 284 17.39 5.88 6.95
CA MET A 284 16.28 6.41 7.74
C MET A 284 15.09 5.47 7.66
N LEU A 285 14.76 5.01 6.44
CA LEU A 285 13.67 4.07 6.23
C LEU A 285 13.86 2.78 7.02
N ALA A 286 15.08 2.24 7.07
CA ALA A 286 15.39 1.05 7.87
C ALA A 286 15.28 1.31 9.39
N MET A 287 15.73 2.48 9.87
CA MET A 287 15.59 2.83 11.28
C MET A 287 14.12 3.03 11.68
N GLU A 288 13.29 3.60 10.80
CA GLU A 288 11.85 3.74 11.01
C GLU A 288 11.17 2.37 11.16
N THR A 289 11.49 1.39 10.28
CA THR A 289 10.89 0.05 10.42
C THR A 289 11.35 -0.64 11.70
N VAL A 290 12.64 -0.60 12.02
CA VAL A 290 13.17 -1.15 13.29
C VAL A 290 12.52 -0.50 14.50
N GLY A 291 12.36 0.82 14.51
CA GLY A 291 11.69 1.56 15.59
C GLY A 291 10.26 1.06 15.82
N HIS A 292 9.46 0.97 14.75
CA HIS A 292 8.10 0.43 14.82
C HIS A 292 8.04 -1.02 15.33
N TRP A 293 9.01 -1.86 15.00
CA TRP A 293 9.09 -3.23 15.55
C TRP A 293 9.42 -3.25 17.05
N LEU A 294 10.31 -2.36 17.49
CA LEU A 294 10.66 -2.23 18.91
C LEU A 294 9.51 -1.66 19.75
N ASP A 295 8.65 -0.82 19.17
CA ASP A 295 7.43 -0.30 19.82
C ASP A 295 6.40 -1.40 20.13
N LEU A 296 6.49 -2.55 19.47
CA LEU A 296 5.66 -3.72 19.75
C LEU A 296 6.19 -4.58 20.91
N MET A 297 7.38 -4.27 21.42
CA MET A 297 8.01 -5.01 22.51
C MET A 297 7.23 -4.83 23.80
N ASN A 298 6.80 -5.93 24.41
CA ASN A 298 6.15 -5.88 25.71
C ASN A 298 7.16 -5.65 26.86
N MET A 299 6.65 -5.47 28.08
CA MET A 299 7.48 -5.25 29.29
C MET A 299 8.50 -6.36 29.58
N ASP A 300 8.35 -7.53 28.95
CA ASP A 300 9.21 -8.69 29.11
C ASP A 300 10.25 -8.84 28.00
N GLY A 301 10.25 -7.94 27.01
CA GLY A 301 11.14 -8.02 25.87
C GLY A 301 10.63 -8.88 24.71
N TRP A 302 9.40 -9.37 24.78
CA TRP A 302 8.80 -10.19 23.72
C TRP A 302 8.19 -9.31 22.63
N ILE A 303 8.44 -9.68 21.38
CA ILE A 303 7.83 -9.11 20.17
C ILE A 303 7.10 -10.25 19.44
N PRO A 304 5.86 -10.05 18.97
CA PRO A 304 5.16 -11.06 18.19
C PRO A 304 5.92 -11.45 16.91
N ARG A 305 6.07 -12.75 16.66
CA ARG A 305 6.75 -13.25 15.44
C ARG A 305 6.03 -12.88 14.15
N GLU A 306 4.71 -12.77 14.20
CA GLU A 306 3.81 -12.46 13.09
C GLU A 306 2.81 -11.42 13.61
N VAL A 307 2.76 -10.25 12.96
CA VAL A 307 2.00 -9.09 13.46
C VAL A 307 0.75 -8.90 12.60
N ILE A 308 -0.42 -9.17 13.19
CA ILE A 308 -1.72 -9.16 12.51
C ILE A 308 -2.58 -8.07 13.14
N LEU A 309 -2.59 -6.89 12.52
CA LEU A 309 -3.23 -5.69 13.03
C LEU A 309 -4.45 -5.32 12.19
N GLY A 310 -5.59 -5.12 12.83
CA GLY A 310 -6.84 -4.75 12.15
C GLY A 310 -7.57 -5.93 11.52
N SER A 311 -8.81 -5.68 11.09
CA SER A 311 -9.69 -6.71 10.55
C SER A 311 -9.30 -7.12 9.12
N GLU A 312 -8.77 -6.19 8.31
CA GLU A 312 -8.22 -6.48 6.99
C GLU A 312 -7.14 -7.57 7.06
N ALA A 313 -6.12 -7.40 7.92
CA ALA A 313 -5.04 -8.38 8.06
C ALA A 313 -5.56 -9.73 8.57
N ARG A 314 -6.50 -9.72 9.54
CA ARG A 314 -7.11 -10.94 10.09
C ARG A 314 -7.90 -11.73 9.05
N SER A 315 -8.59 -11.05 8.12
CA SER A 315 -9.37 -11.70 7.06
C SER A 315 -8.52 -12.57 6.13
N ARG A 316 -7.20 -12.31 6.08
CA ARG A 316 -6.21 -13.05 5.26
C ARG A 316 -5.50 -14.17 6.02
N VAL A 317 -5.82 -14.39 7.29
CA VAL A 317 -5.12 -15.36 8.15
C VAL A 317 -6.11 -16.40 8.71
N PRO A 318 -5.84 -17.71 8.56
CA PRO A 318 -6.65 -18.73 9.21
C PRO A 318 -6.75 -18.50 10.73
N PRO A 319 -7.92 -18.62 11.36
CA PRO A 319 -8.14 -18.23 12.76
C PRO A 319 -7.12 -18.80 13.76
N LYS A 320 -6.68 -20.05 13.55
CA LYS A 320 -5.68 -20.73 14.39
C LYS A 320 -4.29 -20.08 14.43
N PHE A 321 -3.96 -19.22 13.47
CA PHE A 321 -2.66 -18.53 13.39
C PHE A 321 -2.74 -17.05 13.83
N VAL A 322 -3.94 -16.55 14.16
CA VAL A 322 -4.12 -15.16 14.56
C VAL A 322 -3.55 -14.91 15.95
N VAL A 323 -3.77 -15.84 16.89
CA VAL A 323 -3.31 -15.73 18.28
C VAL A 323 -1.80 -15.93 18.35
N GLN A 324 -1.11 -14.94 18.92
CA GLN A 324 0.34 -14.99 19.17
C GLN A 324 0.60 -15.41 20.62
N GLN A 325 1.57 -16.29 20.84
CA GLN A 325 1.91 -16.78 22.17
C GLN A 325 3.21 -16.13 22.65
N ASP A 326 3.21 -15.55 23.86
CA ASP A 326 4.34 -14.78 24.38
C ASP A 326 5.50 -15.65 24.92
N ASN A 327 5.32 -16.96 24.96
CA ASN A 327 6.36 -17.95 25.24
C ASN A 327 7.06 -18.48 23.97
N ILE A 328 6.67 -18.02 22.78
CA ILE A 328 7.29 -18.39 21.50
C ILE A 328 8.18 -17.24 21.00
N ALA A 329 9.47 -17.52 20.89
CA ALA A 329 10.46 -16.61 20.32
C ALA A 329 10.60 -16.78 18.80
N ASN A 330 11.42 -15.94 18.18
CA ASN A 330 11.77 -16.00 16.77
C ASN A 330 13.26 -15.62 16.58
N PRO A 331 13.95 -16.10 15.53
CA PRO A 331 15.34 -15.70 15.28
C PRO A 331 15.49 -14.17 15.23
N PRO A 332 16.49 -13.59 15.91
CA PRO A 332 16.50 -12.16 16.15
C PRO A 332 17.25 -11.39 15.06
N SER A 333 16.80 -11.58 13.81
CA SER A 333 17.46 -11.01 12.64
C SER A 333 17.45 -9.48 12.61
N LEU A 334 16.57 -8.80 13.36
CA LEU A 334 16.60 -7.33 13.51
C LEU A 334 17.96 -6.82 14.00
N ALA A 335 18.70 -7.61 14.77
CA ALA A 335 20.04 -7.24 15.20
C ALA A 335 21.04 -7.11 14.04
N LEU A 336 20.81 -7.80 12.92
CA LEU A 336 21.62 -7.64 11.71
C LEU A 336 21.54 -6.21 11.18
N VAL A 337 20.36 -5.60 11.29
CA VAL A 337 20.13 -4.20 10.87
C VAL A 337 20.66 -3.22 11.90
N ILE A 338 20.51 -3.54 13.20
CA ILE A 338 20.97 -2.69 14.31
C ILE A 338 22.51 -2.62 14.37
N ASP A 339 23.25 -3.61 13.85
CA ASP A 339 24.71 -3.53 13.77
C ASP A 339 25.12 -2.21 13.09
N VAL A 340 25.88 -1.41 13.82
CA VAL A 340 26.40 -0.10 13.43
C VAL A 340 27.05 -0.15 12.05
N ARG A 341 27.71 -1.25 11.69
CA ARG A 341 28.33 -1.39 10.38
C ARG A 341 27.32 -1.41 9.23
N VAL A 342 26.06 -1.77 9.47
CA VAL A 342 25.00 -1.75 8.45
C VAL A 342 24.40 -0.35 8.31
N LEU A 343 24.12 0.34 9.41
CA LEU A 343 23.51 1.67 9.37
C LEU A 343 24.50 2.81 9.03
N PHE A 344 25.79 2.64 9.34
CA PHE A 344 26.79 3.71 9.22
C PHE A 344 27.72 3.57 8.01
N ASN A 345 27.53 2.56 7.15
CA ASN A 345 28.33 2.39 5.92
C ASN A 345 27.88 3.31 4.76
N VAL A 346 26.87 4.15 5.01
CA VAL A 346 26.47 5.23 4.10
C VAL A 346 26.97 6.53 4.71
N THR A 347 27.46 7.47 3.89
CA THR A 347 27.83 8.86 4.25
C THR A 347 26.63 9.64 4.81
N PHE A 348 26.13 9.19 5.95
CA PHE A 348 24.96 9.70 6.64
C PHE A 348 25.40 10.36 7.95
N SER A 349 24.57 11.26 8.47
CA SER A 349 24.89 12.03 9.67
C SER A 349 25.12 11.09 10.86
N LEU A 350 26.38 11.01 11.29
CA LEU A 350 26.82 10.19 12.43
C LEU A 350 25.93 10.43 13.66
N CYS A 351 25.47 11.67 13.86
CA CYS A 351 24.67 12.08 15.00
C CYS A 351 23.31 11.35 15.10
N VAL A 352 22.56 11.23 14.00
CA VAL A 352 21.21 10.63 14.00
C VAL A 352 21.30 9.13 14.28
N CYS A 353 22.18 8.42 13.60
CA CYS A 353 22.36 6.98 13.83
C CYS A 353 22.88 6.70 15.24
N THR A 354 23.73 7.57 15.81
CA THR A 354 24.23 7.40 17.19
C THR A 354 23.12 7.61 18.22
N ALA A 355 22.26 8.61 18.01
CA ALA A 355 21.10 8.86 18.87
C ALA A 355 20.10 7.70 18.82
N PHE A 356 19.79 7.21 17.62
CA PHE A 356 18.94 6.04 17.42
C PHE A 356 19.52 4.80 18.11
N LEU A 357 20.80 4.49 17.88
CA LEU A 357 21.46 3.34 18.51
C LEU A 357 21.47 3.46 20.04
N SER A 358 21.74 4.65 20.58
CA SER A 358 21.69 4.88 22.02
C SER A 358 20.29 4.61 22.59
N HIS A 359 19.24 4.98 21.86
CA HIS A 359 17.86 4.72 22.26
C HIS A 359 17.53 3.22 22.18
N VAL A 360 17.90 2.55 21.09
CA VAL A 360 17.72 1.11 20.91
C VAL A 360 18.47 0.32 21.98
N LEU A 361 19.74 0.62 22.21
CA LEU A 361 20.54 -0.03 23.26
C LEU A 361 19.95 0.21 24.65
N HIS A 362 19.34 1.36 24.90
CA HIS A 362 18.63 1.62 26.15
C HIS A 362 17.40 0.71 26.30
N ILE A 363 16.57 0.57 25.27
CA ILE A 363 15.41 -0.35 25.24
C ILE A 363 15.90 -1.78 25.48
N LEU A 364 16.89 -2.23 24.71
CA LEU A 364 17.46 -3.56 24.81
C LEU A 364 18.06 -3.79 26.19
N SER A 365 18.84 -2.87 26.75
CA SER A 365 19.47 -3.04 28.08
C SER A 365 18.44 -3.27 29.21
N LYS A 366 17.23 -2.71 29.08
CA LYS A 366 16.13 -2.90 30.03
C LYS A 366 15.43 -4.24 29.89
N THR A 367 15.57 -4.91 28.76
CA THR A 367 14.94 -6.20 28.43
C THR A 367 15.97 -7.34 28.28
N VAL A 368 17.27 -7.02 28.25
CA VAL A 368 18.42 -7.91 27.99
C VAL A 368 18.63 -9.06 28.96
N PRO A 369 18.29 -9.00 30.27
CA PRO A 369 18.28 -10.21 31.09
C PRO A 369 17.37 -11.33 30.52
N LYS A 370 16.43 -10.98 29.63
CA LYS A 370 15.51 -11.89 28.94
C LYS A 370 15.77 -11.98 27.42
N PHE A 371 16.39 -10.96 26.82
CA PHE A 371 16.75 -10.91 25.40
C PHE A 371 17.97 -11.79 25.05
N VAL A 372 18.93 -11.96 25.97
CA VAL A 372 20.16 -12.77 25.73
C VAL A 372 19.86 -14.26 25.52
N ALA A 373 18.73 -14.77 26.00
CA ALA A 373 18.30 -16.15 25.72
C ALA A 373 17.95 -16.41 24.24
N VAL A 374 17.90 -15.37 23.41
CA VAL A 374 17.60 -15.45 21.97
C VAL A 374 18.86 -15.22 21.10
N PHE A 375 19.98 -14.77 21.68
CA PHE A 375 21.19 -14.36 20.96
C PHE A 375 22.44 -15.22 21.24
N LEU A 376 22.34 -16.23 22.10
CA LEU A 376 23.39 -17.24 22.32
C LEU A 376 22.94 -18.61 21.82
#